data_AF-A0A2D6X134-F1
#
_entry.id   AF-A0A2D6X134-F1
#
_cell.length_a   1.000
_cell.length_b   1.000
_cell.length_c   1.000
_cell.angle_alpha   90.00
_cell.angle_beta   90.00
_cell.angle_gamma   90.00
#
_symmetry.space_group_name_H-M   'P 1'
#
loop_
_entity.id
_entity.type
_entity.pdbx_description
1 polymer ?
#
loop_
_entity_poly.entity_id
_entity_poly.type
_entity_poly.pdbx_seq_one_letter_code
_entity_poly.pdbx_strand_id
1 'polypeptide(L)'
;MTNGSQTVTLQGRTYKIALPGYAEREDIAVGFTAEENRPRRRQRALLGALGLCIPELGGGLAAYEAADLDLVKFGGRVYSALMATGHDRDELATAAVECFQVACQSLFPREKEVGTVEDFIDPAAVVAT
;
A
#
# COMPACT_ATOMS: atom_id res chain seq x y z
N MET A 1 12.67 -8.30 -11.59
CA MET A 1 11.64 -7.33 -12.02
C MET A 1 11.84 -6.12 -11.16
N THR A 2 12.26 -5.04 -11.83
CA THR A 2 12.58 -3.73 -11.27
C THR A 2 11.58 -3.36 -10.19
N ASN A 3 12.07 -2.98 -9.01
CA ASN A 3 11.36 -2.08 -8.11
C ASN A 3 11.12 -0.79 -8.92
N GLY A 4 10.10 -0.81 -9.77
CA GLY A 4 9.59 0.39 -10.42
C GLY A 4 9.22 1.28 -9.26
N SER A 5 10.00 2.33 -9.06
CA SER A 5 9.70 3.40 -8.12
C SER A 5 8.31 3.90 -8.48
N GLN A 6 7.28 3.38 -7.81
CA GLN A 6 5.91 3.80 -8.06
C GLN A 6 5.78 5.22 -7.54
N THR A 7 5.23 6.09 -8.37
CA THR A 7 5.06 7.50 -8.08
C THR A 7 3.60 7.87 -8.26
N VAL A 8 3.07 8.70 -7.38
CA VAL A 8 1.76 9.33 -7.56
C VAL A 8 1.97 10.79 -7.97
N THR A 9 1.05 11.35 -8.74
CA THR A 9 1.04 12.79 -9.03
C THR A 9 -0.16 13.42 -8.34
N LEU A 10 0.09 14.48 -7.57
CA LEU A 10 -0.94 15.30 -6.93
C LEU A 10 -0.69 16.77 -7.24
N GLN A 11 -1.69 17.49 -7.75
CA GLN A 11 -1.60 18.89 -8.15
C GLN A 11 -0.39 19.20 -9.04
N GLY A 12 -0.03 18.27 -9.95
CA GLY A 12 1.13 18.41 -10.83
C GLY A 12 2.49 18.20 -10.16
N ARG A 13 2.54 17.82 -8.87
CA ARG A 13 3.76 17.40 -8.18
C ARG A 13 3.81 15.88 -8.08
N THR A 14 4.93 15.31 -8.45
CA THR A 14 5.18 13.86 -8.37
C THR A 14 5.80 13.51 -7.02
N TYR A 15 5.21 12.53 -6.35
CA TYR A 15 5.68 11.99 -5.07
C TYR A 15 6.08 10.54 -5.26
N LYS A 16 7.23 10.17 -4.67
CA LYS A 16 7.67 8.78 -4.65
C LYS A 16 6.95 8.03 -3.54
N ILE A 17 6.38 6.88 -3.86
CA ILE A 17 5.79 5.97 -2.88
C ILE A 17 6.94 5.27 -2.13
N ALA A 18 7.01 5.49 -0.83
CA ALA A 18 7.87 4.77 0.09
C ALA A 18 7.09 3.62 0.73
N LEU A 19 7.67 2.42 0.80
CA LEU A 19 7.06 1.33 1.53
C LEU A 19 7.26 1.56 3.03
N PRO A 20 6.19 1.63 3.84
CA PRO A 20 6.34 1.67 5.28
C PRO A 20 6.79 0.29 5.81
N GLY A 21 7.05 0.19 7.11
CA GLY A 21 7.48 -1.06 7.74
C GLY A 21 6.45 -2.18 7.58
N TYR A 22 6.83 -3.40 7.96
CA TYR A 22 5.94 -4.55 7.80
C TYR A 22 4.63 -4.39 8.58
N ALA A 23 4.71 -3.97 9.85
CA ALA A 23 3.55 -3.79 10.71
C ALA A 23 2.56 -2.76 10.14
N GLU A 24 3.07 -1.62 9.66
CA GLU A 24 2.22 -0.57 9.09
C GLU A 24 1.56 -1.00 7.80
N ARG A 25 2.25 -1.82 6.98
CA ARG A 25 1.65 -2.40 5.78
C ARG A 25 0.53 -3.38 6.12
N GLU A 26 0.72 -4.20 7.15
CA GLU A 26 -0.32 -5.08 7.67
C GLU A 26 -1.51 -4.28 8.21
N ASP A 27 -1.25 -3.22 8.99
CA ASP A 27 -2.29 -2.30 9.50
C ASP A 27 -3.07 -1.64 8.36
N ILE A 28 -2.41 -1.26 7.25
CA ILE A 28 -3.08 -0.75 6.05
C ILE A 28 -4.05 -1.79 5.48
N ALA A 29 -3.63 -3.04 5.33
CA ALA A 29 -4.44 -4.10 4.75
C ALA A 29 -5.63 -4.49 5.66
N VAL A 30 -5.35 -4.64 6.96
CA VAL A 30 -6.34 -5.00 7.98
C VAL A 30 -7.31 -3.85 8.21
N GLY A 31 -6.80 -2.62 8.39
CA GLY A 31 -7.60 -1.43 8.66
C GLY A 31 -8.56 -1.07 7.53
N PHE A 32 -8.19 -1.31 6.28
CA PHE A 32 -9.10 -1.17 5.14
C PHE A 32 -10.20 -2.25 5.16
N THR A 33 -9.82 -3.51 5.37
CA THR A 33 -10.74 -4.67 5.36
C THR A 33 -11.73 -4.62 6.53
N ALA A 34 -11.28 -4.20 7.71
CA ALA A 34 -12.11 -4.03 8.91
C ALA A 34 -13.26 -3.03 8.72
N GLU A 35 -13.14 -2.12 7.75
CA GLU A 35 -14.11 -1.07 7.45
C GLU A 35 -14.90 -1.32 6.16
N GLU A 36 -14.91 -2.55 5.63
CA GLU A 36 -15.53 -2.92 4.35
C GLU A 36 -16.96 -2.38 4.18
N ASN A 37 -17.77 -2.48 5.25
CA ASN A 37 -19.17 -2.08 5.27
C ASN A 37 -19.41 -0.59 5.60
N ARG A 38 -18.33 0.21 5.74
CA ARG A 38 -18.41 1.62 6.14
C ARG A 38 -17.65 2.49 5.14
N PRO A 39 -18.27 2.87 4.00
CA PRO A 39 -17.57 3.51 2.89
C PRO A 39 -16.75 4.75 3.28
N ARG A 40 -17.26 5.60 4.18
CA ARG A 40 -16.53 6.78 4.66
C ARG A 40 -15.29 6.42 5.50
N ARG A 41 -15.36 5.38 6.32
CA ARG A 41 -14.22 4.93 7.14
C ARG A 41 -13.21 4.17 6.29
N ARG A 42 -13.69 3.37 5.34
CA ARG A 42 -12.87 2.72 4.31
C ARG A 42 -12.09 3.72 3.46
N GLN A 43 -12.72 4.82 3.04
CA GLN A 43 -12.04 5.91 2.34
C GLN A 43 -10.94 6.54 3.23
N ARG A 44 -11.20 6.73 4.52
CA ARG A 44 -10.16 7.24 5.44
C ARG A 44 -9.02 6.25 5.63
N ALA A 45 -9.28 4.94 5.69
CA ALA A 45 -8.23 3.94 5.74
C ALA A 45 -7.30 4.02 4.51
N LEU A 46 -7.85 4.23 3.30
CA LEU A 46 -7.05 4.48 2.10
C LEU A 46 -6.19 5.74 2.23
N LEU A 47 -6.75 6.84 2.75
CA LEU A 47 -6.01 8.07 3.01
C LEU A 47 -4.92 7.88 4.07
N GLY A 48 -5.12 6.94 5.02
CA GLY A 48 -4.08 6.51 5.95
C GLY A 48 -2.92 5.82 5.22
N ALA A 49 -3.21 4.95 4.26
CA ALA A 49 -2.18 4.35 3.40
C ALA A 49 -1.38 5.41 2.63
N LEU A 50 -2.05 6.42 2.06
CA LEU A 50 -1.37 7.56 1.42
C LEU A 50 -0.41 8.27 2.37
N GLY A 51 -0.87 8.56 3.60
CA GLY A 51 -0.05 9.30 4.57
C GLY A 51 1.15 8.52 5.08
N LEU A 52 1.05 7.19 5.18
CA LEU A 52 2.15 6.31 5.57
C LEU A 52 3.14 6.08 4.41
N CYS A 53 2.62 5.88 3.19
CA CYS A 53 3.45 5.62 2.02
C CYS A 53 4.10 6.89 1.46
N ILE A 54 3.58 8.08 1.77
CA ILE A 54 4.14 9.37 1.35
C ILE A 54 4.28 10.27 2.59
N PRO A 55 5.39 10.14 3.34
CA PRO A 55 5.60 10.89 4.57
C PRO A 55 5.54 12.41 4.40
N GLU A 56 5.89 12.93 3.22
CA GLU A 56 5.77 14.36 2.89
C GLU A 56 4.32 14.88 2.97
N LEU A 57 3.33 14.01 2.76
CA LEU A 57 1.91 14.36 2.76
C LEU A 57 1.23 14.01 4.08
N GLY A 58 1.62 12.90 4.70
CA GLY A 58 0.96 12.41 5.92
C GLY A 58 1.74 12.55 7.21
N GLY A 59 3.01 12.95 7.17
CA GLY A 59 3.90 12.94 8.33
C GLY A 59 4.46 11.56 8.69
N GLY A 60 4.10 10.51 7.94
CA GLY A 60 4.62 9.15 8.09
C GLY A 60 4.31 8.52 9.45
N LEU A 61 5.21 7.64 9.91
CA LEU A 61 5.02 6.85 11.13
C LEU A 61 4.78 7.69 12.38
N ALA A 62 5.52 8.79 12.58
CA ALA A 62 5.38 9.63 13.76
C ALA A 62 3.96 10.23 13.89
N ALA A 63 3.36 10.64 12.77
CA ALA A 63 2.00 11.16 12.76
C ALA A 63 0.94 10.06 12.94
N TYR A 64 1.25 8.84 12.51
CA TYR A 64 0.43 7.64 12.73
C TYR A 64 0.44 7.20 14.19
N GLU A 65 1.61 7.17 14.84
CA GLU A 65 1.76 6.92 16.28
C GLU A 65 1.01 7.99 17.11
N ALA A 66 1.10 9.27 16.72
CA ALA A 66 0.33 10.35 17.34
C ALA A 66 -1.19 10.26 17.09
N ALA A 67 -1.63 9.32 16.25
CA ALA A 67 -3.03 8.95 16.07
C ALA A 67 -3.39 7.66 16.81
N ASP A 68 -2.58 7.22 17.77
CA ASP A 68 -2.76 6.01 18.57
C ASP A 68 -2.81 4.73 17.70
N LEU A 69 -2.06 4.73 16.59
CA LEU A 69 -2.04 3.64 15.59
C LEU A 69 -3.43 3.36 14.97
N ASP A 70 -4.38 4.29 15.05
CA ASP A 70 -5.69 4.19 14.40
C ASP A 70 -5.60 4.74 12.96
N LEU A 71 -5.60 3.82 11.99
CA LEU A 71 -5.47 4.15 10.57
C LEU A 71 -6.59 5.05 10.06
N VAL A 72 -7.82 4.88 10.57
CA VAL A 72 -8.98 5.68 10.16
C VAL A 72 -8.91 7.09 10.73
N LYS A 73 -8.47 7.23 11.99
CA LYS A 73 -8.23 8.53 12.63
C LYS A 73 -7.08 9.27 11.93
N PHE A 74 -5.98 8.58 11.67
CA PHE A 74 -4.83 9.10 10.94
C PHE A 74 -5.23 9.56 9.53
N GLY A 75 -5.84 8.69 8.73
CA GLY A 75 -6.27 9.03 7.38
C GLY A 75 -7.32 10.14 7.32
N GLY A 76 -8.15 10.29 8.37
CA GLY A 76 -9.02 11.46 8.52
C GLY A 76 -8.24 12.77 8.65
N ARG A 77 -7.15 12.78 9.43
CA ARG A 77 -6.26 13.95 9.58
C ARG A 77 -5.54 14.27 8.27
N VAL A 78 -4.99 13.25 7.61
CA VAL A 78 -4.35 13.38 6.28
C VAL A 78 -5.33 14.00 5.28
N TYR A 79 -6.55 13.47 5.20
CA TYR A 79 -7.58 13.99 4.30
C TYR A 79 -7.91 15.46 4.61
N SER A 80 -8.15 15.81 5.88
CA SER A 80 -8.45 17.20 6.25
C SER A 80 -7.31 18.16 5.92
N ALA A 81 -6.04 17.76 6.13
CA ALA A 81 -4.89 18.58 5.80
C ALA A 81 -4.76 18.81 4.29
N LEU A 82 -4.93 17.76 3.47
CA LEU A 82 -4.81 17.86 2.01
C LEU A 82 -5.98 18.62 1.38
N MET A 83 -7.20 18.46 1.90
CA MET A 83 -8.34 19.27 1.45
C MET A 83 -8.14 20.76 1.80
N ALA A 84 -7.54 21.07 2.95
CA ALA A 84 -7.25 22.46 3.35
C ALA A 84 -6.23 23.15 2.43
N THR A 85 -5.38 22.38 1.75
CA THR A 85 -4.44 22.88 0.74
C THR A 85 -5.01 22.87 -0.69
N GLY A 86 -6.31 22.57 -0.84
CA GLY A 86 -7.03 22.65 -2.11
C GLY A 86 -6.85 21.44 -3.02
N HIS A 87 -6.44 20.28 -2.50
CA HIS A 87 -6.35 19.06 -3.30
C HIS A 87 -7.75 18.60 -3.74
N ASP A 88 -7.82 18.09 -4.97
CA ASP A 88 -9.04 17.50 -5.48
C ASP A 88 -9.32 16.14 -4.81
N ARG A 89 -10.60 15.88 -4.54
CA ARG A 89 -11.01 14.67 -3.81
C ARG A 89 -10.74 13.39 -4.63
N ASP A 90 -10.98 13.42 -5.92
CA ASP A 90 -10.84 12.25 -6.79
C ASP A 90 -9.37 11.94 -7.06
N GLU A 91 -8.56 12.99 -7.18
CA GLU A 91 -7.10 12.88 -7.24
C GLU A 91 -6.53 12.23 -5.97
N LEU A 92 -6.96 12.67 -4.79
CA LEU A 92 -6.56 12.07 -3.51
C LEU A 92 -7.00 10.61 -3.38
N ALA A 93 -8.22 10.29 -3.82
CA ALA A 93 -8.73 8.93 -3.79
C ALA A 93 -7.89 8.00 -4.68
N THR A 94 -7.54 8.47 -5.89
CA THR A 94 -6.72 7.71 -6.84
C THR A 94 -5.32 7.44 -6.27
N ALA A 95 -4.63 8.48 -5.79
CA ALA A 95 -3.30 8.33 -5.20
C ALA A 95 -3.29 7.42 -3.96
N ALA A 96 -4.36 7.47 -3.15
CA ALA A 96 -4.50 6.63 -1.98
C ALA A 96 -4.72 5.16 -2.32
N VAL A 97 -5.48 4.86 -3.39
CA VAL A 97 -5.64 3.50 -3.91
C VAL A 97 -4.31 2.96 -4.42
N GLU A 98 -3.53 3.75 -5.14
CA GLU A 98 -2.20 3.35 -5.60
C GLU A 98 -1.27 3.01 -4.43
N CYS A 99 -1.20 3.89 -3.42
CA CYS A 99 -0.42 3.64 -2.20
C CYS A 99 -0.86 2.37 -1.47
N PHE A 100 -2.16 2.15 -1.35
CA PHE A 100 -2.75 0.95 -0.75
C PHE A 100 -2.36 -0.32 -1.52
N GLN A 101 -2.47 -0.30 -2.85
CA GLN A 101 -2.12 -1.43 -3.70
C GLN A 101 -0.64 -1.79 -3.57
N VAL A 102 0.24 -0.79 -3.55
CA VAL A 102 1.69 -1.00 -3.36
C VAL A 102 1.98 -1.62 -2.00
N ALA A 103 1.39 -1.09 -0.93
CA ALA A 103 1.55 -1.64 0.41
C ALA A 103 1.09 -3.12 0.44
N CYS A 104 -0.10 -3.42 -0.07
CA CYS A 104 -0.66 -4.77 -0.05
C CYS A 104 0.10 -5.78 -0.93
N GLN A 105 0.51 -5.39 -2.15
CA GLN A 105 1.29 -6.24 -3.04
C GLN A 105 2.65 -6.61 -2.43
N SER A 106 3.20 -5.73 -1.59
CA SER A 106 4.48 -5.97 -0.93
C SER A 106 4.38 -6.89 0.31
N LEU A 107 3.17 -7.19 0.82
CA LEU A 107 2.94 -8.18 1.88
C LEU A 107 2.95 -9.60 1.33
N PHE A 108 2.41 -9.77 0.12
CA PHE A 108 2.34 -11.06 -0.57
C PHE A 108 2.99 -10.89 -1.95
N PRO A 109 4.33 -10.88 -2.02
CA PRO A 109 4.99 -10.85 -3.32
C PRO A 109 4.46 -12.03 -4.11
N ARG A 110 3.80 -11.75 -5.25
CA ARG A 110 3.33 -12.80 -6.16
C ARG A 110 4.51 -13.74 -6.38
N GLU A 111 4.31 -15.03 -6.11
CA GLU A 111 5.25 -16.05 -6.53
C GLU A 111 5.55 -15.75 -7.99
N LYS A 112 6.80 -15.36 -8.28
CA LYS A 112 7.24 -15.29 -9.67
C LYS A 112 6.99 -16.68 -10.23
N GLU A 113 6.46 -16.75 -11.45
CA GLU A 113 6.40 -17.97 -12.24
C GLU A 113 7.57 -18.87 -11.86
N VAL A 114 7.25 -20.02 -11.25
CA VAL A 114 8.22 -21.06 -10.95
C VAL A 114 9.00 -21.24 -12.24
N GLY A 115 10.28 -20.87 -12.23
CA GLY A 115 11.12 -21.04 -13.41
C GLY A 115 11.05 -22.52 -13.79
N THR A 116 10.46 -22.81 -14.94
CA THR A 116 10.53 -24.14 -15.53
C THR A 116 11.97 -24.36 -15.97
N VAL A 117 12.80 -24.92 -15.09
CA VAL A 117 14.14 -25.45 -15.40
C VAL A 117 14.37 -26.61 -14.41
N GLU A 118 13.97 -27.82 -14.80
CA GLU A 118 14.83 -28.89 -15.34
C GLU A 118 15.54 -29.67 -14.22
N ASP A 119 14.98 -30.85 -13.92
CA ASP A 119 15.61 -32.11 -13.48
C ASP A 119 14.65 -32.97 -12.63
N PHE A 120 13.40 -33.12 -13.09
CA PHE A 120 12.61 -34.26 -12.62
C PHE A 120 12.98 -35.47 -13.49
N ILE A 121 13.99 -36.22 -13.06
CA ILE A 121 14.23 -37.55 -13.59
C ILE A 121 13.10 -38.44 -13.03
N ASP A 122 12.22 -38.90 -13.91
CA ASP A 122 11.23 -39.92 -13.57
C ASP A 122 11.99 -41.18 -13.06
N PRO A 123 11.79 -41.63 -11.82
CA PRO A 123 12.45 -42.83 -11.30
C PRO A 123 12.13 -44.10 -12.10
N ALA A 124 11.08 -44.12 -12.92
CA ALA A 124 10.79 -45.23 -13.83
C ALA A 124 11.79 -45.31 -15.01
N ALA A 125 12.46 -44.21 -15.37
CA ALA A 125 13.44 -44.17 -16.47
C ALA A 125 14.81 -44.75 -16.08
N VAL A 126 15.09 -44.95 -14.79
CA VAL A 126 16.39 -45.44 -14.28
C VAL A 126 16.49 -46.97 -14.30
N VAL A 127 15.39 -47.70 -14.53
CA VAL A 127 15.35 -49.17 -14.42
C VAL A 127 15.56 -49.88 -15.78
N ALA A 128 15.86 -49.14 -16.85
CA ALA A 128 16.12 -49.71 -18.18
C ALA A 128 17.59 -49.53 -18.61
N THR A 129 18.53 -50.16 -17.90
CA THR A 129 19.87 -50.51 -18.44
C THR A 129 20.40 -51.77 -17.77
#